data_AF-A0A4S5B811-F1
#
_entry.id   AF-A0A4S5B811-F1
#
_cell.length_a   1.000
_cell.length_b   1.000
_cell.length_c   1.000
_cell.angle_alpha   90.00
_cell.angle_beta   90.00
_cell.angle_gamma   90.00
#
_symmetry.space_group_name_H-M   'P 1'
#
loop_
_entity.id
_entity.type
_entity.pdbx_description
1 polymer ?
#
loop_
_entity_poly.entity_id
_entity_poly.type
_entity_poly.pdbx_seq_one_letter_code
_entity_poly.pdbx_strand_id
1 'polypeptide(L)'
;MARVERRQVFDLPELRPQVVEHQLVERACGCGAHTRAAAPDGVNAPVQYGPRVTAAAVYLYAGQFLSKDRTATALSELVGIPLSAGTVGAMTARAAADLEGFLTAVRGLLTAAEVIGADETGLRVAGKLHWVHVARTGKYTLIDCHPKRGTAGIDALGVPTGFAGVVVHD
;
A
#
# COMPACT_ATOMS: atom_id res chain seq x y z
N MET A 1 49.83 -12.45 22.55
CA MET A 1 48.94 -12.56 21.37
C MET A 1 47.54 -12.16 21.83
N ALA A 2 47.00 -11.04 21.36
CA ALA A 2 45.67 -10.58 21.74
C ALA A 2 44.64 -11.04 20.70
N ARG A 3 43.56 -11.67 21.15
CA ARG A 3 42.45 -12.10 20.31
C ARG A 3 41.24 -11.24 20.63
N VAL A 4 40.62 -10.66 19.61
CA VAL A 4 39.39 -9.88 19.74
C VAL A 4 38.21 -10.78 19.43
N GLU A 5 37.26 -10.88 20.36
CA GLU A 5 35.97 -11.51 20.17
C GLU A 5 34.92 -10.42 19.93
N ARG A 6 34.12 -10.56 18.87
CA ARG A 6 33.06 -9.62 18.52
C ARG A 6 31.72 -10.17 19.00
N ARG A 7 30.97 -9.36 19.75
CA ARG A 7 29.57 -9.61 20.12
C ARG A 7 28.75 -8.38 19.78
N GLN A 8 27.57 -8.60 19.20
CA GLN A 8 26.66 -7.53 18.81
C GLN A 8 25.29 -7.80 19.44
N VAL A 9 24.64 -6.73 19.88
CA VAL A 9 23.25 -6.73 20.32
C VAL A 9 22.51 -5.80 19.36
N PHE A 10 21.42 -6.31 18.79
CA PHE A 10 20.50 -5.51 17.99
C PHE A 10 19.28 -5.22 18.86
N ASP A 11 18.94 -3.95 18.98
CA ASP A 11 17.77 -3.48 19.73
C ASP A 11 17.01 -2.46 18.89
N LEU A 12 15.75 -2.22 19.24
CA LEU A 12 14.96 -1.15 18.64
C LEU A 12 15.40 0.20 19.24
N PRO A 13 15.50 1.26 18.42
CA PRO A 13 15.64 2.59 18.97
C PRO A 13 14.35 2.98 19.71
N GLU A 14 14.42 4.04 20.49
CA GLU A 14 13.21 4.62 21.05
C GLU A 14 12.31 5.15 19.93
N LEU A 15 11.12 4.56 19.81
CA LEU A 15 10.17 4.84 18.75
C LEU A 15 9.19 5.93 19.22
N ARG A 16 9.40 7.17 18.76
CA ARG A 16 8.52 8.32 19.06
C ARG A 16 8.03 9.00 17.78
N PRO A 17 6.80 9.54 17.78
CA PRO A 17 6.30 10.28 16.64
C PRO A 17 7.01 11.62 16.54
N GLN A 18 7.39 12.02 15.33
CA GLN A 18 7.81 13.39 15.05
C GLN A 18 6.60 14.20 14.61
N VAL A 19 6.29 15.27 15.34
CA VAL A 19 5.15 16.15 15.07
C VAL A 19 5.66 17.56 14.82
N VAL A 20 5.21 18.17 13.72
CA VAL A 20 5.40 19.59 13.42
C VAL A 20 4.03 20.24 13.50
N GLU A 21 3.85 21.14 14.46
CA GLU A 21 2.62 21.93 14.60
C GLU A 21 2.76 23.22 13.79
N HIS A 22 1.80 23.47 12.91
CA HIS A 22 1.70 24.72 12.16
C HIS A 22 0.60 25.60 12.74
N GLN A 23 0.96 26.75 13.28
CA GLN A 23 0.02 27.70 13.86
C GLN A 23 -0.38 28.76 12.84
N LEU A 24 -1.65 28.77 12.46
CA LEU A 24 -2.20 29.76 11.52
C LEU A 24 -2.93 30.85 12.32
N VAL A 25 -2.31 32.02 12.41
CA VAL A 25 -2.88 33.17 13.14
C VAL A 25 -3.97 33.82 12.29
N GLU A 26 -5.08 34.12 12.94
CA GLU A 26 -6.17 34.93 12.38
C GLU A 26 -6.36 36.21 13.19
N ARG A 27 -6.57 37.33 12.51
CA ARG A 27 -6.82 38.65 13.12
C ARG A 27 -8.08 39.26 12.54
N ALA A 28 -8.89 39.83 13.41
CA ALA A 28 -10.04 40.64 13.05
C ALA A 28 -9.65 42.13 13.06
N CYS A 29 -10.03 42.86 12.02
CA CYS A 29 -9.91 44.31 11.96
C CYS A 29 -11.12 44.96 12.65
N GLY A 30 -10.99 46.21 13.11
CA GLY A 30 -12.10 47.00 13.65
C GLY A 30 -13.26 47.20 12.65
N CYS A 31 -13.04 46.98 11.36
CA CYS A 31 -14.09 46.97 10.33
C CYS A 31 -14.82 45.63 10.18
N GLY A 32 -14.48 44.59 10.96
CA GLY A 32 -15.09 43.25 10.88
C GLY A 32 -14.45 42.30 9.87
N ALA A 33 -13.42 42.72 9.12
CA ALA A 33 -12.68 41.85 8.20
C ALA A 33 -11.72 40.91 8.96
N HIS A 34 -11.65 39.65 8.54
CA HIS A 34 -10.73 38.65 9.08
C HIS A 34 -9.60 38.36 8.10
N THR A 35 -8.36 38.37 8.57
CA THR A 35 -7.18 37.94 7.79
C THR A 35 -6.53 36.76 8.49
N ARG A 36 -6.33 35.66 7.77
CA ARG A 36 -5.74 34.42 8.27
C ARG A 36 -4.49 34.07 7.46
N ALA A 37 -3.46 33.56 8.13
CA ALA A 37 -2.28 33.00 7.47
C ALA A 37 -2.63 31.77 6.62
N ALA A 38 -2.03 31.66 5.44
CA ALA A 38 -2.16 30.47 4.61
C ALA A 38 -1.40 29.28 5.24
N ALA A 39 -1.94 28.07 5.06
CA ALA A 39 -1.23 26.86 5.44
C ALA A 39 -0.02 26.63 4.52
N PRO A 40 1.09 26.06 5.02
CA PRO A 40 2.18 25.62 4.17
C PRO A 40 1.74 24.57 3.15
N ASP A 41 2.47 24.45 2.04
CA ASP A 41 2.20 23.46 1.00
C ASP A 41 2.13 22.05 1.58
N GLY A 42 1.05 21.34 1.25
CA GLY A 42 0.80 19.97 1.71
C GLY A 42 0.19 19.86 3.11
N VAL A 43 0.02 20.94 3.87
CA VAL A 43 -0.70 20.96 5.16
C VAL A 43 -2.17 21.30 4.93
N ASN A 44 -2.96 20.27 4.61
CA ASN A 44 -4.33 20.40 4.12
C ASN A 44 -5.40 20.13 5.17
N ALA A 45 -5.02 19.65 6.36
CA ALA A 45 -5.96 19.31 7.43
C ALA A 45 -5.37 19.67 8.80
N PRO A 46 -6.22 19.89 9.84
CA PRO A 46 -5.76 20.14 11.20
C PRO A 46 -4.84 19.04 11.75
N VAL A 47 -5.08 17.79 11.34
CA VAL A 47 -4.21 16.64 11.61
C VAL A 47 -4.10 15.82 10.33
N GLN A 48 -2.87 15.45 9.96
CA GLN A 48 -2.61 14.57 8.83
C GLN A 48 -1.36 13.74 9.08
N TYR A 49 -1.31 12.56 8.44
CA TYR A 49 -0.19 11.64 8.57
C TYR A 49 0.78 11.83 7.41
N GLY A 50 2.08 11.93 7.74
CA GLY A 50 3.14 12.07 6.76
C GLY A 50 3.38 10.81 5.92
N PRO A 51 4.16 10.90 4.83
CA PRO A 51 4.39 9.81 3.89
C PRO A 51 5.02 8.56 4.54
N ARG A 52 5.88 8.73 5.54
CA ARG A 52 6.51 7.59 6.26
C ARG A 52 5.51 6.77 7.07
N VAL A 53 4.51 7.42 7.67
CA VAL A 53 3.44 6.75 8.41
C VAL A 53 2.54 5.99 7.44
N THR A 54 2.19 6.62 6.32
CA THR A 54 1.42 5.99 5.23
C THR A 54 2.14 4.74 4.70
N ALA A 55 3.45 4.84 4.40
CA ALA A 55 4.24 3.72 3.92
C ALA A 55 4.29 2.57 4.95
N ALA A 56 4.51 2.88 6.23
CA ALA A 56 4.52 1.87 7.29
C ALA A 56 3.14 1.18 7.43
N ALA A 57 2.05 1.94 7.40
CA ALA A 57 0.69 1.40 7.46
C ALA A 57 0.39 0.47 6.27
N VAL A 58 0.73 0.89 5.04
CA VAL A 58 0.55 0.06 3.84
C VAL A 58 1.42 -1.20 3.90
N TYR A 59 2.66 -1.09 4.36
CA TYR A 59 3.55 -2.24 4.51
C TYR A 59 3.03 -3.26 5.54
N LEU A 60 2.60 -2.80 6.72
CA LEU A 60 2.04 -3.69 7.74
C LEU A 60 0.75 -4.36 7.27
N TYR A 61 -0.13 -3.60 6.60
CA TYR A 61 -1.39 -4.13 6.09
C TYR A 61 -1.18 -5.11 4.93
N ALA A 62 -0.49 -4.69 3.85
CA ALA A 62 -0.39 -5.44 2.60
C ALA A 62 0.84 -6.36 2.54
N GLY A 63 1.96 -5.96 3.14
CA GLY A 63 3.21 -6.71 3.10
C GLY A 63 3.40 -7.69 4.27
N GLN A 64 2.81 -7.39 5.43
CA GLN A 64 2.83 -8.26 6.61
C GLN A 64 1.47 -8.89 6.92
N PHE A 65 0.45 -8.61 6.10
CA PHE A 65 -0.89 -9.21 6.15
C PHE A 65 -1.64 -8.98 7.48
N LEU A 66 -1.36 -7.87 8.18
CA LEU A 66 -2.15 -7.49 9.35
C LEU A 66 -3.55 -7.04 8.90
N SER A 67 -4.55 -7.19 9.78
CA SER A 67 -5.84 -6.50 9.56
C SER A 67 -5.67 -4.99 9.72
N LYS A 68 -6.64 -4.20 9.23
CA LYS A 68 -6.63 -2.74 9.38
C LYS A 68 -6.57 -2.33 10.86
N ASP A 69 -7.36 -3.00 11.70
CA ASP A 69 -7.38 -2.77 13.15
C ASP A 69 -6.03 -3.10 13.77
N ARG A 70 -5.47 -4.28 13.45
CA ARG A 70 -4.15 -4.70 13.98
C ARG A 70 -3.02 -3.79 13.51
N THR A 71 -3.10 -3.26 12.29
CA THR A 71 -2.16 -2.27 11.76
C THR A 71 -2.23 -0.96 12.54
N ALA A 72 -3.45 -0.47 12.79
CA ALA A 72 -3.66 0.73 13.59
C ALA A 72 -3.17 0.55 15.04
N THR A 73 -3.50 -0.59 15.66
CA THR A 73 -3.02 -0.96 17.00
C THR A 73 -1.50 -1.01 17.05
N ALA A 74 -0.85 -1.68 16.09
CA ALA A 74 0.61 -1.79 16.06
C ALA A 74 1.31 -0.43 15.97
N LEU A 75 0.83 0.47 15.12
CA LEU A 75 1.39 1.83 15.01
C LEU A 75 1.13 2.65 16.28
N SER A 76 -0.03 2.47 16.92
CA SER A 76 -0.29 3.15 18.19
C SER A 76 0.60 2.65 19.32
N GLU A 77 0.78 1.33 19.45
CA GLU A 77 1.51 0.73 20.56
C GLU A 77 3.04 0.83 20.40
N LEU A 78 3.54 0.73 19.16
CA LEU A 78 4.99 0.74 18.90
C LEU A 78 5.56 2.15 18.69
N VAL A 79 4.80 3.05 18.05
CA VAL A 79 5.28 4.38 17.66
C VAL A 79 4.44 5.53 18.24
N GLY A 80 3.41 5.23 19.03
CA GLY A 80 2.57 6.26 19.67
C GLY A 80 1.71 7.07 18.68
N ILE A 81 1.51 6.57 17.46
CA ILE A 81 0.71 7.27 16.44
C ILE A 81 -0.71 6.74 16.48
N PRO A 82 -1.71 7.54 16.87
CA PRO A 82 -3.09 7.09 16.84
C PRO A 82 -3.53 6.96 15.39
N LEU A 83 -4.09 5.81 15.00
CA LEU A 83 -4.74 5.61 13.70
C LEU A 83 -6.07 4.90 13.90
N SER A 84 -6.98 5.11 12.95
CA SER A 84 -8.18 4.28 12.82
C SER A 84 -8.02 3.26 11.70
N ALA A 85 -8.79 2.19 11.75
CA ALA A 85 -8.90 1.23 10.67
C ALA A 85 -9.32 1.88 9.33
N GLY A 86 -10.20 2.89 9.41
CA GLY A 86 -10.63 3.67 8.25
C GLY A 86 -9.48 4.47 7.63
N THR A 87 -8.60 5.04 8.46
CA THR A 87 -7.39 5.73 8.01
C THR A 87 -6.44 4.77 7.28
N VAL A 88 -6.20 3.58 7.82
CA VAL A 88 -5.40 2.54 7.15
C VAL A 88 -6.04 2.18 5.80
N GLY A 89 -7.36 1.98 5.76
CA GLY A 89 -8.09 1.73 4.52
C GLY A 89 -7.92 2.84 3.47
N ALA A 90 -8.02 4.11 3.88
CA ALA A 90 -7.86 5.26 2.99
C ALA A 90 -6.41 5.44 2.50
N MET A 91 -5.42 5.11 3.34
CA MET A 91 -4.01 5.07 2.95
C MET A 91 -3.77 4.00 1.89
N THR A 92 -4.25 2.78 2.12
CA THR A 92 -4.13 1.68 1.15
C THR A 92 -4.83 2.00 -0.16
N ALA A 93 -6.04 2.57 -0.13
CA ALA A 93 -6.77 2.91 -1.35
C ALA A 93 -6.03 3.95 -2.21
N ARG A 94 -5.45 4.99 -1.58
CA ARG A 94 -4.61 5.97 -2.28
C ARG A 94 -3.36 5.33 -2.86
N ALA A 95 -2.66 4.51 -2.07
CA ALA A 95 -1.49 3.79 -2.55
C ALA A 95 -1.82 2.89 -3.74
N ALA A 96 -2.96 2.19 -3.72
CA ALA A 96 -3.40 1.35 -4.83
C ALA A 96 -3.74 2.16 -6.10
N ALA A 97 -4.35 3.33 -5.95
CA ALA A 97 -4.66 4.21 -7.09
C ALA A 97 -3.40 4.69 -7.83
N ASP A 98 -2.26 4.81 -7.13
CA ASP A 98 -0.98 5.23 -7.69
C ASP A 98 -0.21 4.09 -8.39
N LEU A 99 -0.73 2.85 -8.40
CA LEU A 99 -0.03 1.69 -8.96
C LEU A 99 -0.22 1.47 -10.47
N GLU A 100 -1.04 2.26 -11.17
CA GLU A 100 -1.38 1.96 -12.57
C GLU A 100 -0.13 1.89 -13.49
N GLY A 101 0.84 2.79 -13.29
CA GLY A 101 2.10 2.75 -14.04
C GLY A 101 2.91 1.47 -13.76
N PHE A 102 2.92 1.01 -12.51
CA PHE A 102 3.56 -0.26 -12.13
C PHE A 102 2.84 -1.45 -12.75
N LEU A 103 1.50 -1.50 -12.66
CA LEU A 103 0.69 -2.57 -13.23
C LEU A 103 0.87 -2.64 -14.76
N THR A 104 0.89 -1.49 -15.44
CA THR A 104 1.17 -1.41 -16.88
C THR A 104 2.54 -1.99 -17.22
N ALA A 105 3.58 -1.64 -16.47
CA ALA A 105 4.93 -2.17 -16.69
C ALA A 105 5.00 -3.69 -16.46
N VAL A 106 4.38 -4.20 -15.38
CA VAL A 106 4.33 -5.63 -15.09
C VAL A 106 3.56 -6.38 -16.17
N ARG A 107 2.40 -5.88 -16.63
CA ARG A 107 1.66 -6.47 -17.74
C ARG A 107 2.55 -6.58 -18.99
N GLY A 108 3.24 -5.50 -19.37
CA GLY A 108 4.17 -5.51 -20.51
C GLY A 108 5.29 -6.54 -20.36
N LEU A 109 5.89 -6.66 -19.17
CA LEU A 109 6.95 -7.63 -18.89
C LEU A 109 6.44 -9.08 -18.93
N LEU A 110 5.20 -9.33 -18.50
CA LEU A 110 4.57 -10.64 -18.58
C LEU A 110 4.19 -11.00 -20.02
N THR A 111 3.61 -10.04 -20.76
CA THR A 111 3.24 -10.23 -22.18
C THR A 111 4.47 -10.49 -23.06
N ALA A 112 5.61 -9.88 -22.75
CA ALA A 112 6.86 -10.08 -23.48
C ALA A 112 7.64 -11.34 -23.07
N ALA A 113 7.19 -12.08 -22.05
CA ALA A 113 7.87 -13.30 -21.61
C ALA A 113 7.67 -14.44 -22.62
N GLU A 114 8.63 -15.36 -22.70
CA GLU A 114 8.46 -16.57 -23.52
C GLU A 114 7.52 -17.59 -22.87
N VAL A 115 7.53 -17.65 -21.53
CA VAL A 115 6.73 -18.58 -20.74
C VAL A 115 6.14 -17.86 -19.53
N ILE A 116 4.84 -18.02 -19.31
CA ILE A 116 4.16 -17.58 -18.09
C ILE A 116 3.47 -18.77 -17.40
N GLY A 117 3.40 -18.72 -16.08
CA GLY A 117 2.50 -19.54 -15.30
C GLY A 117 1.17 -18.82 -15.10
N ALA A 118 0.06 -19.55 -15.19
CA ALA A 118 -1.27 -19.05 -14.89
C ALA A 118 -2.01 -20.02 -13.95
N ASP A 119 -2.79 -19.48 -13.02
CA ASP A 119 -3.60 -20.24 -12.06
C ASP A 119 -4.81 -19.39 -11.63
N GLU A 120 -5.84 -20.03 -11.10
CA GLU A 120 -7.05 -19.42 -10.58
C GLU A 120 -7.47 -20.08 -9.26
N THR A 121 -7.71 -19.27 -8.23
CA THR A 121 -8.22 -19.79 -6.95
C THR A 121 -9.44 -19.02 -6.44
N GLY A 122 -10.33 -19.72 -5.75
CA GLY A 122 -11.55 -19.13 -5.20
C GLY A 122 -11.29 -18.28 -3.96
N LEU A 123 -11.86 -17.08 -3.90
CA LEU A 123 -11.80 -16.18 -2.75
C LEU A 123 -13.21 -15.66 -2.41
N ARG A 124 -13.52 -15.51 -1.12
CA ARG A 124 -14.77 -14.87 -0.68
C ARG A 124 -14.56 -13.37 -0.54
N VAL A 125 -15.27 -12.59 -1.35
CA VAL A 125 -15.30 -11.13 -1.27
C VAL A 125 -16.71 -10.71 -0.88
N ALA A 126 -16.85 -10.05 0.27
CA ALA A 126 -18.15 -9.66 0.83
C ALA A 126 -19.19 -10.81 0.82
N GLY A 127 -18.75 -12.02 1.18
CA GLY A 127 -19.58 -13.24 1.22
C GLY A 127 -19.82 -13.93 -0.13
N LYS A 128 -19.49 -13.29 -1.25
CA LYS A 128 -19.67 -13.85 -2.61
C LYS A 128 -18.38 -14.54 -3.07
N LEU A 129 -18.54 -15.62 -3.84
CA LEU A 129 -17.39 -16.29 -4.47
C LEU A 129 -16.89 -15.42 -5.62
N HIS A 130 -15.62 -15.06 -5.54
CA HIS A 130 -14.82 -14.43 -6.57
C HIS A 130 -13.64 -15.37 -6.90
N TRP A 131 -12.90 -15.03 -7.94
CA TRP A 131 -11.76 -15.79 -8.42
C TRP A 131 -10.55 -14.88 -8.48
N VAL A 132 -9.46 -15.32 -7.85
CA VAL A 132 -8.16 -14.68 -7.92
C VAL A 132 -7.42 -15.30 -9.08
N HIS A 133 -7.07 -14.47 -10.05
CA HIS A 133 -6.35 -14.83 -11.27
C HIS A 133 -4.89 -14.42 -11.10
N VAL A 134 -3.96 -15.28 -11.49
CA VAL A 134 -2.53 -14.96 -11.48
C VAL A 134 -1.90 -15.18 -12.84
N ALA A 135 -1.00 -14.28 -13.23
CA ALA A 135 -0.02 -14.49 -14.29
C ALA A 135 1.38 -14.19 -13.74
N ARG A 136 2.32 -15.12 -13.94
CA ARG A 136 3.65 -15.01 -13.32
C ARG A 136 4.79 -15.59 -14.13
N THR A 137 5.96 -15.01 -13.93
CA THR A 137 7.27 -15.56 -14.28
C THR A 137 8.07 -15.86 -13.01
N GLY A 138 9.33 -16.27 -13.12
CA GLY A 138 10.20 -16.43 -11.94
C GLY A 138 10.49 -15.12 -11.19
N LYS A 139 10.19 -13.97 -11.80
CA LYS A 139 10.52 -12.64 -11.27
C LYS A 139 9.32 -11.73 -11.06
N TYR A 140 8.28 -11.87 -11.89
CA TYR A 140 7.12 -10.99 -11.91
C TYR A 140 5.86 -11.78 -11.61
N THR A 141 4.99 -11.21 -10.78
CA THR A 141 3.70 -11.81 -10.43
C THR A 141 2.64 -10.71 -10.49
N LEU A 142 1.60 -10.94 -11.28
CA LEU A 142 0.42 -10.11 -11.34
C LEU A 142 -0.76 -10.91 -10.84
N ILE A 143 -1.49 -10.36 -9.87
CA ILE A 143 -2.66 -10.97 -9.26
C ILE A 143 -3.82 -9.99 -9.37
N ASP A 144 -4.98 -10.48 -9.80
CA ASP A 144 -6.22 -9.71 -9.79
C ASP A 144 -7.40 -10.56 -9.28
N CYS A 145 -8.42 -9.92 -8.74
CA CYS A 145 -9.60 -10.58 -8.20
C CYS A 145 -10.85 -10.20 -8.99
N HIS A 146 -11.45 -11.18 -9.66
CA HIS A 146 -12.57 -10.98 -10.56
C HIS A 146 -13.79 -11.83 -10.14
N PRO A 147 -15.05 -11.36 -10.29
CA PRO A 147 -16.23 -12.15 -9.93
C PRO A 147 -16.40 -13.43 -10.74
N LYS A 148 -15.84 -13.48 -11.96
CA LYS A 148 -15.94 -14.63 -12.87
C LYS A 148 -14.64 -15.41 -12.94
N ARG A 149 -14.77 -16.74 -13.02
CA ARG A 149 -13.72 -17.68 -13.39
C ARG A 149 -13.48 -17.67 -14.91
N GLY A 150 -12.32 -18.13 -15.36
CA GLY A 150 -12.02 -18.44 -16.74
C GLY A 150 -11.78 -17.20 -17.57
N THR A 151 -12.01 -17.31 -18.87
CA THR A 151 -11.62 -16.32 -19.90
C THR A 151 -11.95 -14.88 -19.51
N ALA A 152 -13.15 -14.61 -18.99
CA ALA A 152 -13.53 -13.23 -18.63
C ALA A 152 -12.65 -12.61 -17.52
N GLY A 153 -12.19 -13.40 -16.55
CA GLY A 153 -11.26 -12.91 -15.52
C GLY A 153 -9.81 -12.87 -15.99
N ILE A 154 -9.42 -13.86 -16.79
CA ILE A 154 -8.11 -13.94 -17.45
C ILE A 154 -7.89 -12.72 -18.37
N ASP A 155 -8.88 -12.36 -19.17
CA ASP A 155 -8.84 -11.18 -20.04
C ASP A 155 -8.77 -9.88 -19.23
N ALA A 156 -9.47 -9.80 -18.09
CA ALA A 156 -9.45 -8.64 -17.20
C ALA A 156 -8.05 -8.38 -16.60
N LEU A 157 -7.24 -9.43 -16.45
CA LEU A 157 -5.85 -9.32 -16.00
C LEU A 157 -4.98 -8.50 -16.98
N GLY A 158 -5.35 -8.50 -18.28
CA GLY A 158 -4.72 -7.70 -19.32
C GLY A 158 -3.34 -8.20 -19.78
N VAL A 159 -3.01 -9.46 -19.50
CA VAL A 159 -1.76 -10.12 -19.95
C VAL A 159 -2.01 -11.04 -21.16
N PRO A 160 -3.01 -11.94 -21.15
CA PRO A 160 -3.08 -13.01 -22.15
C PRO A 160 -3.58 -12.57 -23.52
N THR A 161 -4.32 -11.45 -23.61
CA THR A 161 -4.93 -10.92 -24.84
C THR A 161 -3.92 -10.47 -25.91
N GLY A 162 -2.62 -10.56 -25.65
CA GLY A 162 -1.54 -10.35 -26.63
C GLY A 162 -0.33 -11.27 -26.41
N PHE A 163 -0.47 -12.32 -25.60
CA PHE A 163 0.62 -13.23 -25.27
C PHE A 163 0.77 -14.30 -26.35
N ALA A 164 1.96 -14.37 -26.97
CA ALA A 164 2.26 -15.33 -28.04
C ALA A 164 3.16 -16.49 -27.58
N GLY A 165 3.51 -16.54 -26.29
CA GLY A 165 4.39 -17.55 -25.72
C GLY A 165 3.64 -18.78 -25.19
N VAL A 166 4.31 -19.54 -24.32
CA VAL A 166 3.76 -20.74 -23.68
C VAL A 166 3.12 -20.39 -22.34
N VAL A 167 1.88 -20.81 -22.14
CA VAL A 167 1.18 -20.72 -20.85
C VAL A 167 1.27 -22.09 -20.16
N VAL A 168 1.83 -22.11 -18.96
CA VAL A 168 1.82 -23.29 -18.08
C VAL A 168 0.72 -23.09 -17.05
N HIS A 169 -0.24 -24.00 -17.02
CA HIS A 169 -1.32 -24.06 -16.04
C HIS A 169 -1.52 -25.52 -15.62
N ASP A 170 -2.26 -25.75 -14.54
CA ASP A 170 -2.63 -27.09 -14.05
C ASP A 170 -3.78 -27.74 -14.83
#